data_AF-A0A958V8U8-F1
#
_entry.id   AF-A0A958V8U8-F1
#
_cell.length_a   1.000
_cell.length_b   1.000
_cell.length_c   1.000
_cell.angle_alpha   90.00
_cell.angle_beta   90.00
_cell.angle_gamma   90.00
#
_symmetry.space_group_name_H-M   'P 1'
#
loop_
_entity.id
_entity.type
_entity.pdbx_description
1 polymer ?
#
loop_
_entity_poly.entity_id
_entity_poly.type
_entity_poly.pdbx_seq_one_letter_code
_entity_poly.pdbx_strand_id
1 'polypeptide(L)'
;MKISVSIKRFCFVGSILLLSGCAMNPVTGRKQFVLISEAQEIAMGKESDPQVIAFFGLYDNPTLQKFITEKGLEMAAVSHRPNLNYEFKIVDSPVINAFAVPGGYV
;
A
#
# COMPACT_ATOMS: atom_id res chain seq x y z
N MET A 1 -22.03 -40.30 -18.86
CA MET A 1 -20.74 -40.36 -18.12
C MET A 1 -19.83 -39.16 -18.44
N LYS A 2 -20.29 -37.90 -18.30
CA LYS A 2 -19.49 -36.67 -18.53
C LYS A 2 -19.46 -35.71 -17.33
N ILE A 3 -20.32 -35.92 -16.33
CA ILE A 3 -20.55 -35.02 -15.19
C ILE A 3 -19.42 -35.13 -14.13
N SER A 4 -18.89 -36.33 -13.89
CA SER A 4 -17.81 -36.55 -12.90
C SER A 4 -16.47 -35.91 -13.31
N VAL A 5 -16.21 -35.78 -14.62
CA VAL A 5 -14.97 -35.16 -15.15
C VAL A 5 -14.97 -33.64 -14.97
N SER A 6 -16.14 -32.98 -15.09
CA SER A 6 -16.28 -31.55 -14.85
C SER A 6 -16.10 -31.18 -13.37
N ILE A 7 -16.60 -32.00 -12.44
CA ILE A 7 -16.47 -31.76 -11.00
C ILE A 7 -15.01 -31.92 -10.55
N LYS A 8 -14.30 -32.95 -11.04
CA LYS A 8 -12.86 -33.13 -10.75
C LYS A 8 -12.01 -31.96 -11.27
N ARG A 9 -12.32 -31.42 -12.46
CA ARG A 9 -11.64 -30.24 -13.00
C ARG A 9 -11.92 -28.98 -12.18
N PHE A 10 -13.15 -28.80 -11.71
CA PHE A 10 -13.52 -27.63 -10.90
C PHE A 10 -12.84 -27.64 -9.51
N CYS A 11 -12.78 -28.80 -8.84
CA CYS A 11 -12.05 -28.96 -7.58
C CYS A 11 -10.53 -28.73 -7.72
N PHE A 12 -9.95 -29.11 -8.86
CA PHE A 12 -8.53 -28.91 -9.13
C PHE A 12 -8.18 -27.43 -9.36
N VAL A 13 -9.03 -26.70 -10.10
CA VAL A 13 -8.87 -25.24 -10.30
C VAL A 13 -9.07 -24.47 -8.98
N GLY A 14 -10.05 -24.87 -8.16
CA GLY A 14 -10.26 -24.27 -6.83
C GLY A 14 -9.09 -24.48 -5.87
N SER A 15 -8.42 -25.63 -5.92
CA SER A 15 -7.23 -25.91 -5.08
C SER A 15 -5.98 -25.13 -5.50
N ILE A 16 -5.84 -24.82 -6.80
CA ILE A 16 -4.72 -24.02 -7.32
C ILE A 16 -4.86 -22.54 -6.92
N LEU A 17 -6.08 -22.01 -6.84
CA LEU A 17 -6.36 -20.62 -6.44
C LEU A 17 -6.06 -20.33 -4.96
N LEU A 18 -6.02 -21.34 -4.09
CA LEU A 18 -5.80 -21.17 -2.65
C LEU A 18 -4.31 -21.06 -2.25
N LEU A 19 -3.39 -21.35 -3.16
CA LEU A 19 -1.94 -21.38 -2.86
C LEU A 19 -1.20 -20.08 -3.17
N SER A 20 -1.84 -19.08 -3.77
CA SER A 20 -1.19 -17.85 -4.28
C SER A 20 -1.12 -16.68 -3.29
N GLY A 21 -1.67 -16.80 -2.07
CA GLY A 21 -1.74 -15.69 -1.11
C GLY A 21 -0.60 -15.62 -0.07
N CYS A 22 0.38 -16.54 -0.09
CA CYS A 22 1.49 -16.51 0.85
C CYS A 22 2.62 -15.61 0.34
N ALA A 23 2.77 -14.42 0.93
CA ALA A 23 3.92 -13.54 0.68
C ALA A 23 4.82 -13.45 1.93
N MET A 24 6.11 -13.19 1.72
CA MET A 24 7.03 -12.93 2.81
C MET A 24 6.89 -11.47 3.24
N ASN A 25 6.59 -11.24 4.52
CA ASN A 25 6.58 -9.89 5.06
C ASN A 25 8.03 -9.40 5.15
N PRO A 26 8.40 -8.30 4.46
CA PRO A 26 9.80 -7.86 4.38
C PRO A 26 10.32 -7.32 5.71
N VAL A 27 9.45 -6.94 6.65
CA VAL A 27 9.80 -6.42 7.98
C VAL A 27 10.02 -7.55 8.98
N THR A 28 9.11 -8.53 9.03
CA THR A 28 9.17 -9.60 10.03
C THR A 28 9.88 -10.86 9.55
N GLY A 29 10.09 -11.00 8.23
CA GLY A 29 10.65 -12.20 7.61
C GLY A 29 9.72 -13.41 7.64
N ARG A 30 8.48 -13.27 8.13
CA ARG A 30 7.52 -14.36 8.23
C ARG A 30 6.65 -14.44 6.98
N LYS A 31 6.27 -15.66 6.60
CA LYS A 31 5.21 -15.87 5.60
C LYS A 31 3.89 -15.44 6.20
N GLN A 32 3.24 -14.49 5.56
CA GLN A 32 1.93 -14.00 5.94
C GLN A 32 0.99 -14.11 4.74
N PHE A 33 -0.28 -14.29 5.04
CA PHE A 33 -1.29 -14.27 4.01
C PHE A 33 -1.55 -12.81 3.63
N VAL A 34 -1.34 -12.49 2.36
CA VAL A 34 -1.56 -11.16 1.80
C VAL A 34 -2.72 -11.25 0.82
N LEU A 35 -3.79 -10.52 1.15
CA LEU A 35 -5.05 -10.54 0.39
C LEU A 35 -5.04 -9.61 -0.83
N ILE A 36 -4.12 -8.66 -0.87
CA ILE A 36 -4.11 -7.56 -1.83
C ILE A 36 -2.72 -7.47 -2.47
N SER A 37 -2.66 -7.39 -3.79
CA SER A 37 -1.41 -7.17 -4.52
C SER A 37 -0.86 -5.77 -4.30
N GLU A 38 0.45 -5.59 -4.47
CA GLU A 38 1.09 -4.25 -4.38
C GLU A 38 0.48 -3.27 -5.39
N ALA A 39 0.15 -3.71 -6.60
CA ALA A 39 -0.50 -2.85 -7.60
C ALA A 39 -1.88 -2.36 -7.14
N GLN A 40 -2.66 -3.22 -6.49
CA GLN A 40 -3.95 -2.82 -5.89
C GLN A 40 -3.74 -1.90 -4.69
N GLU A 41 -2.74 -2.16 -3.85
CA GLU A 41 -2.35 -1.26 -2.74
C GLU A 41 -2.05 0.15 -3.26
N ILE A 42 -1.25 0.27 -4.31
CA ILE A 42 -0.90 1.54 -4.95
C ILE A 42 -2.15 2.22 -5.52
N ALA A 43 -3.04 1.46 -6.16
CA ALA A 43 -4.30 2.01 -6.69
C ALA A 43 -5.18 2.60 -5.59
N MET A 44 -5.36 1.89 -4.47
CA MET A 44 -6.10 2.40 -3.32
C MET A 44 -5.50 3.68 -2.75
N GLY A 45 -4.16 3.78 -2.73
CA GLY A 45 -3.44 4.99 -2.35
C GLY A 45 -3.79 6.21 -3.19
N LYS A 46 -3.70 6.04 -4.51
CA LYS A 46 -4.05 7.07 -5.51
C LYS A 46 -5.49 7.55 -5.39
N GLU A 47 -6.40 6.68 -4.98
CA GLU A 47 -7.81 7.03 -4.74
C GLU A 47 -8.02 7.73 -3.40
N SER A 48 -7.25 7.38 -2.37
CA SER A 48 -7.41 7.88 -1.00
C SER A 48 -6.74 9.23 -0.75
N ASP A 49 -5.56 9.47 -1.31
CA ASP A 49 -4.78 10.69 -1.09
C ASP A 49 -5.55 11.99 -1.43
N PRO A 50 -6.28 12.10 -2.57
CA PRO A 50 -7.10 13.28 -2.85
C PRO A 50 -8.23 13.50 -1.83
N GLN A 51 -8.76 12.43 -1.24
CA GLN A 51 -9.81 12.52 -0.22
C GLN A 51 -9.26 13.06 1.09
N VAL A 52 -8.03 12.66 1.46
CA VAL A 52 -7.29 13.21 2.60
C VAL A 52 -7.06 14.72 2.40
N ILE A 53 -6.57 15.11 1.22
CA ILE A 53 -6.34 16.52 0.88
C ILE A 53 -7.65 17.31 0.88
N ALA A 54 -8.74 16.74 0.36
CA ALA A 54 -10.04 17.40 0.37
C ALA A 54 -10.60 17.61 1.78
N PHE A 55 -10.29 16.71 2.72
CA PHE A 55 -10.78 16.78 4.10
C PHE A 55 -9.98 17.78 4.95
N PHE A 56 -8.65 17.73 4.90
CA PHE A 56 -7.80 18.58 5.74
C PHE A 56 -7.30 19.85 5.05
N GLY A 57 -7.21 19.87 3.72
CA GLY A 57 -6.46 20.88 3.00
C GLY A 57 -4.94 20.67 3.08
N LEU A 58 -4.20 21.31 2.18
CA LEU A 58 -2.74 21.35 2.21
C LEU A 58 -2.28 22.54 3.04
N TYR A 59 -1.23 22.34 3.82
CA TYR A 59 -0.56 23.41 4.52
C TYR A 59 0.39 24.14 3.57
N ASP A 60 0.08 25.41 3.26
CA ASP A 60 0.86 26.20 2.29
C ASP A 60 2.16 26.75 2.89
N ASN A 61 3.19 25.88 2.91
CA ASN A 61 4.54 26.27 3.27
C ASN A 61 5.58 25.49 2.45
N PRO A 62 6.11 26.07 1.36
CA PRO A 62 7.06 25.39 0.49
C PRO A 62 8.37 24.98 1.18
N THR A 63 8.83 25.74 2.17
CA THR A 63 10.05 25.42 2.92
C THR A 63 9.88 24.18 3.77
N LEU A 64 8.77 24.08 4.50
CA LEU A 64 8.45 22.91 5.31
C LEU A 64 8.12 21.70 4.43
N GLN A 65 7.39 21.91 3.34
CA GLN A 65 7.07 20.85 2.39
C GLN A 65 8.36 20.27 1.78
N LYS A 66 9.31 21.11 1.39
CA LYS A 66 10.63 20.66 0.92
C LYS A 66 11.38 19.87 2.00
N PHE A 67 11.42 20.39 3.22
CA PHE A 67 12.09 19.74 4.34
C PHE A 67 11.53 18.33 4.61
N ILE A 68 10.21 18.18 4.69
CA ILE A 68 9.59 16.88 4.98
C ILE A 68 9.77 15.90 3.81
N THR A 69 9.71 16.39 2.56
CA THR A 69 9.98 15.55 1.39
C THR A 69 11.42 15.04 1.39
N GLU A 70 12.41 15.89 1.65
CA GLU A 70 13.83 15.48 1.70
C GLU A 70 14.06 14.43 2.80
N LYS A 71 13.60 14.71 4.04
CA LYS A 71 13.75 13.77 5.15
C LYS A 71 12.95 12.49 4.97
N GLY A 72 11.75 12.58 4.41
CA GLY A 72 10.91 11.44 4.07
C GLY A 72 11.59 10.51 3.08
N LEU A 73 12.18 11.05 2.01
CA LEU A 73 12.87 10.26 0.99
C LEU A 73 14.18 9.65 1.52
N GLU A 74 14.94 10.37 2.36
CA GLU A 74 16.11 9.81 3.06
C GLU A 74 15.70 8.56 3.88
N MET A 75 14.59 8.63 4.61
CA MET A 75 14.07 7.49 5.40
C MET A 75 13.53 6.36 4.52
N ALA A 76 12.84 6.70 3.43
CA ALA A 76 12.28 5.73 2.50
C ALA A 76 13.38 4.86 1.86
N ALA A 77 14.51 5.47 1.51
CA ALA A 77 15.65 4.79 0.88
C ALA A 77 16.27 3.68 1.74
N VAL A 78 16.17 3.78 3.07
CA VAL A 78 16.68 2.78 4.02
C VAL A 78 15.58 1.89 4.61
N SER A 79 14.36 2.00 4.09
CA SER A 79 13.21 1.21 4.54
C SER A 79 13.22 -0.21 3.96
N HIS A 80 12.27 -1.04 4.42
CA HIS A 80 12.04 -2.38 3.86
C HIS A 80 11.36 -2.36 2.48
N ARG A 81 10.91 -1.20 1.98
CA ARG A 81 10.24 -1.02 0.68
C ARG A 81 10.78 0.20 -0.08
N PRO A 82 12.10 0.26 -0.38
CA PRO A 82 12.72 1.47 -0.94
C PRO A 82 12.27 1.82 -2.37
N ASN A 83 11.59 0.89 -3.06
CA ASN A 83 11.18 1.04 -4.45
C ASN A 83 9.75 1.59 -4.62
N LEU A 84 9.03 1.86 -3.53
CA LEU A 84 7.73 2.54 -3.61
C LEU A 84 7.93 4.01 -3.98
N ASN A 85 6.97 4.56 -4.73
CA ASN A 85 6.94 5.99 -5.01
C ASN A 85 6.35 6.74 -3.81
N TYR A 86 7.19 7.19 -2.90
CA TYR A 86 6.75 7.89 -1.71
C TYR A 86 6.38 9.35 -1.99
N GLU A 87 5.26 9.79 -1.45
CA GLU A 87 4.81 11.18 -1.45
C GLU A 87 4.54 11.63 -0.03
N PHE A 88 5.17 12.73 0.39
CA PHE A 88 4.99 13.31 1.73
C PHE A 88 4.22 14.60 1.62
N LYS A 89 3.15 14.79 2.39
CA LYS A 89 2.32 16.01 2.37
C LYS A 89 2.08 16.53 3.77
N ILE A 90 2.11 17.86 3.92
CA ILE A 90 1.70 18.51 5.16
C ILE A 90 0.25 18.96 5.00
N VAL A 91 -0.61 18.45 5.88
CA VAL A 91 -2.03 18.80 5.90
C VAL A 91 -2.33 19.87 6.96
N ASP A 92 -3.33 20.70 6.72
CA ASP A 92 -3.70 21.79 7.62
C ASP A 92 -4.58 21.29 8.76
N SER A 93 -3.95 20.82 9.85
CA SER A 93 -4.66 20.33 11.04
C SER A 93 -4.01 20.85 12.32
N PRO A 94 -4.80 21.26 13.33
CA PRO A 94 -4.27 21.64 14.65
C PRO A 94 -3.87 20.43 15.50
N VAL A 95 -4.17 19.20 15.04
CA VAL A 95 -3.89 17.97 15.78
C VAL A 95 -2.51 17.45 15.40
N ILE A 96 -1.65 17.24 16.40
CA ILE A 96 -0.33 16.62 16.20
C ILE A 96 -0.55 15.15 15.83
N ASN A 97 -0.34 14.81 14.57
CA ASN A 97 -0.48 13.45 14.07
C ASN A 97 0.34 13.25 12.77
N ALA A 98 0.57 11.99 12.43
CA ALA A 98 1.05 11.56 11.12
C ALA A 98 0.44 10.18 10.81
N PHE A 99 0.06 9.95 9.56
CA PHE A 99 -0.49 8.68 9.11
C PHE A 99 0.01 8.38 7.70
N ALA A 100 -0.21 7.17 7.22
CA ALA A 100 0.09 6.80 5.84
C ALA A 100 -1.15 6.16 5.23
N VAL A 101 -1.39 6.41 3.96
CA VAL A 101 -2.36 5.66 3.17
C VAL A 101 -1.61 4.69 2.24
N PRO A 102 -2.29 3.66 1.71
CA PRO A 102 -1.65 2.65 0.86
C PRO A 102 -0.81 3.26 -0.27
N GLY A 103 0.20 2.56 -0.77
CA GLY A 103 0.90 2.98 -1.98
C GLY A 103 1.99 4.04 -1.83
N GLY A 104 2.39 4.39 -0.60
CA GLY A 104 3.54 5.27 -0.34
C GLY A 104 3.19 6.72 0.00
N TYR A 105 1.92 7.04 0.20
CA TYR A 105 1.48 8.37 0.61
C TYR A 105 1.54 8.52 2.13
N VAL A 106 2.20 9.57 2.59
CA VAL A 106 2.45 9.89 4.00
C VAL A 106 2.06 11.33 4.29
#